data_AF-A0A2W0B7Q1-F1
#
_entry.id   AF-A0A2W0B7Q1-F1
#
_cell.length_a   1.000
_cell.length_b   1.000
_cell.length_c   1.000
_cell.angle_alpha   90.00
_cell.angle_beta   90.00
_cell.angle_gamma   90.00
#
_symmetry.space_group_name_H-M   'P 1'
#
loop_
_entity.id
_entity.type
_entity.pdbx_description
1 polymer ?
#
loop_
_entity_poly.entity_id
_entity_poly.type
_entity_poly.pdbx_seq_one_letter_code
_entity_poly.pdbx_strand_id
1 'polypeptide(L)'
;MREAKFSDFKAVEELKQRGRLATDSFENWERLWRNNPAVTNAQTVYPIGWVLEAGTSIVGYLGNIVLQYRFRNRALTAATSHGLVGLSFWGHEPRFSLLSAKVGRSFPDDNSD
;
A
#
# COMPACT_ATOMS: atom_id res chain seq x y z
N MET A 1 -14.03 -0.89 6.50
CA MET A 1 -12.71 -0.66 5.86
C MET A 1 -12.04 0.48 6.61
N ARG A 2 -10.76 0.36 6.94
CA ARG A 2 -9.99 1.40 7.65
C ARG A 2 -8.56 1.47 7.13
N GLU A 3 -7.83 2.52 7.50
CA GLU A 3 -6.39 2.60 7.23
C GLU A 3 -5.63 1.49 7.95
N ALA A 4 -4.65 0.92 7.25
CA ALA A 4 -3.74 -0.08 7.79
C ALA A 4 -2.75 0.57 8.76
N LYS A 5 -2.50 -0.12 9.87
CA LYS A 5 -1.52 0.25 10.90
C LYS A 5 -0.32 -0.67 10.80
N PHE A 6 0.84 -0.23 11.30
CA PHE A 6 2.02 -1.08 11.40
C PHE A 6 1.77 -2.36 12.21
N SER A 7 0.90 -2.29 13.22
CA SER A 7 0.49 -3.45 14.03
C SER A 7 -0.27 -4.51 13.24
N ASP A 8 -0.83 -4.17 12.07
CA ASP A 8 -1.58 -5.11 11.24
C ASP A 8 -0.66 -6.08 10.45
N PHE A 9 0.67 -5.89 10.50
CA PHE A 9 1.64 -6.69 9.73
C PHE A 9 1.39 -8.20 9.83
N LYS A 10 1.24 -8.74 11.04
CA LYS A 10 1.02 -10.19 11.23
C LYS A 10 -0.26 -10.68 10.57
N ALA A 11 -1.35 -9.93 10.70
CA ALA A 11 -2.63 -10.28 10.09
C ALA A 11 -2.56 -10.21 8.56
N VAL A 12 -1.81 -9.24 8.00
CA VAL A 12 -1.58 -9.13 6.55
C VAL A 12 -0.65 -10.24 6.05
N GLU A 13 0.38 -10.60 6.81
CA GLU A 13 1.28 -11.72 6.51
C GLU A 13 0.50 -13.04 6.45
N GLU A 14 -0.29 -13.35 7.47
CA GLU A 14 -1.16 -14.54 7.48
C GLU A 14 -2.13 -14.54 6.28
N LEU A 15 -2.70 -13.38 5.95
CA LEU A 15 -3.61 -13.25 4.81
C LEU A 15 -2.91 -13.53 3.48
N LYS A 16 -1.67 -13.05 3.30
CA LYS A 16 -0.82 -13.35 2.14
C LYS A 16 -0.46 -14.84 2.09
N GLN A 17 -0.09 -15.45 3.23
CA GLN A 17 0.22 -16.89 3.31
C GLN A 17 -0.98 -17.76 2.92
N ARG A 18 -2.18 -17.44 3.43
CA ARG A 18 -3.43 -18.13 3.04
C ARG A 18 -3.71 -18.02 1.55
N GLY A 19 -3.38 -16.87 0.94
CA GLY A 19 -3.45 -16.64 -0.50
C GLY A 19 -2.27 -17.21 -1.30
N ARG A 20 -1.31 -17.89 -0.68
CA ARG A 20 -0.04 -18.36 -1.29
C ARG A 20 0.74 -17.25 -2.00
N LEU A 21 0.60 -16.01 -1.54
CA LEU A 21 1.35 -14.87 -2.02
C LEU A 21 2.67 -14.78 -1.25
N ALA A 22 3.70 -14.23 -1.91
CA ALA A 22 4.96 -13.94 -1.26
C ALA A 22 4.73 -13.00 -0.06
N THR A 23 5.23 -13.39 1.11
CA THR A 23 5.21 -12.59 2.32
C THR A 23 6.42 -11.67 2.35
N ASP A 24 6.18 -10.42 2.77
CA ASP A 24 7.26 -9.50 3.08
C ASP A 24 7.79 -9.76 4.49
N SER A 25 9.08 -9.51 4.72
CA SER A 25 9.59 -9.44 6.10
C SER A 25 9.07 -8.18 6.79
N PHE A 26 8.98 -8.21 8.12
CA PHE A 26 8.63 -7.02 8.91
C PHE A 26 9.62 -5.87 8.67
N GLU A 27 10.90 -6.19 8.50
CA GLU A 27 11.92 -5.19 8.17
C GLU A 27 11.65 -4.52 6.82
N ASN A 28 11.28 -5.30 5.79
CA ASN A 28 10.90 -4.73 4.49
C ASN A 28 9.63 -3.87 4.60
N TRP A 29 8.67 -4.31 5.42
CA TRP A 29 7.47 -3.55 5.72
C TRP A 29 7.84 -2.20 6.35
N GLU A 30 8.61 -2.17 7.43
CA GLU A 30 9.06 -0.91 8.03
C GLU A 30 9.85 -0.03 7.05
N ARG A 31 10.70 -0.64 6.23
CA ARG A 31 11.50 0.08 5.24
C ARG A 31 10.65 0.85 4.24
N LEU A 32 9.55 0.28 3.77
CA LEU A 32 8.68 0.88 2.74
C LEU A 32 7.94 2.13 3.22
N TRP A 33 7.66 2.25 4.52
CA TRP A 33 6.82 3.32 5.07
C TRP A 33 7.48 4.21 6.12
N ARG A 34 8.41 3.68 6.94
CA ARG A 34 9.17 4.50 7.91
C ARG A 34 10.45 5.07 7.31
N ASN A 35 11.16 4.26 6.53
CA ASN A 35 12.51 4.59 6.08
C ASN A 35 12.56 4.97 4.60
N ASN A 36 11.40 5.11 3.96
CA ASN A 36 11.32 5.47 2.55
C ASN A 36 11.50 6.98 2.39
N PRO A 37 12.58 7.45 1.73
CA PRO A 37 12.82 8.87 1.53
C PRO A 37 11.69 9.58 0.78
N ALA A 38 10.94 8.86 -0.04
CA ALA A 38 9.76 9.39 -0.74
C ALA A 38 8.60 9.72 0.21
N VAL A 39 8.56 9.07 1.38
CA VAL A 39 7.59 9.34 2.46
C VAL A 39 8.16 10.37 3.43
N THR A 40 9.40 10.20 3.89
CA THR A 40 10.03 11.09 4.88
C THR A 40 10.15 12.53 4.38
N ASN A 41 10.41 12.73 3.09
CA ASN A 41 10.56 14.05 2.50
C ASN A 41 9.24 14.63 1.95
N ALA A 42 8.12 13.93 2.13
CA ALA A 42 6.83 14.41 1.67
C ALA A 42 6.18 15.35 2.67
N GLN A 43 5.51 16.38 2.16
CA GLN A 43 4.69 17.30 2.97
C GLN A 43 3.34 16.68 3.38
N THR A 44 3.02 15.47 2.87
CA THR A 44 1.76 14.78 3.09
C THR A 44 2.02 13.43 3.76
N VAL A 45 1.17 13.08 4.72
CA VAL A 45 1.18 11.76 5.34
C VAL A 45 0.47 10.78 4.42
N TYR A 46 1.17 9.72 4.02
CA TYR A 46 0.59 8.66 3.21
C TYR A 46 0.21 7.46 4.07
N PRO A 47 -1.03 6.94 3.96
CA PRO A 47 -1.40 5.71 4.64
C PRO A 47 -0.59 4.54 4.06
N ILE A 48 -0.27 3.57 4.93
CA ILE A 48 0.40 2.32 4.58
C ILE A 48 -0.42 1.52 3.55
N GLY A 49 -1.73 1.69 3.63
CA GLY A 49 -2.72 1.00 2.83
C GLY A 49 -4.05 1.00 3.56
N TRP A 50 -4.92 0.10 3.14
CA TRP A 50 -6.23 -0.11 3.75
C TRP A 50 -6.43 -1.58 4.06
N VAL A 51 -7.13 -1.84 5.16
CA VAL A 51 -7.59 -3.17 5.54
C VAL A 51 -9.10 -3.25 5.48
N LEU A 52 -9.59 -4.41 5.03
CA LEU A 52 -10.98 -4.78 5.13
C LEU A 52 -11.15 -5.66 6.37
N GLU A 53 -12.08 -5.28 7.23
CA GLU A 53 -12.35 -5.97 8.50
C GLU A 53 -13.69 -6.69 8.43
N ALA A 54 -13.74 -7.90 8.99
CA ALA A 54 -14.96 -8.65 9.29
C ALA A 54 -14.95 -8.99 10.78
N GLY A 55 -15.67 -8.20 11.59
CA GLY A 55 -15.58 -8.28 13.04
C GLY A 55 -14.17 -7.90 13.52
N THR A 56 -13.50 -8.82 14.24
CA THR A 56 -12.14 -8.64 14.75
C THR A 56 -11.04 -9.11 13.79
N SER A 57 -11.42 -9.66 12.63
CA SER A 57 -10.48 -10.27 11.68
C SER A 57 -10.25 -9.39 10.46
N ILE A 58 -8.99 -9.31 10.01
CA ILE A 58 -8.63 -8.69 8.73
C ILE A 58 -8.83 -9.72 7.63
N VAL A 59 -9.69 -9.39 6.67
CA VAL A 59 -10.08 -10.26 5.55
C VAL A 59 -9.63 -9.73 4.20
N GLY A 60 -9.07 -8.52 4.17
CA GLY A 60 -8.51 -7.90 2.98
C GLY A 60 -7.44 -6.88 3.32
N TYR A 61 -6.46 -6.73 2.42
CA TYR A 61 -5.42 -5.73 2.50
C TYR A 61 -5.11 -5.18 1.11
N LEU A 62 -5.00 -3.85 1.03
CA LEU A 62 -4.53 -3.13 -0.15
C LEU A 62 -3.43 -2.18 0.31
N GLY A 63 -2.17 -2.52 0.03
CA GLY A 63 -1.04 -1.66 0.36
C GLY A 63 -0.91 -0.47 -0.58
N ASN A 64 -0.23 0.56 -0.10
CA ASN A 64 0.06 1.80 -0.81
C ASN A 64 1.53 2.16 -0.61
N ILE A 65 2.34 2.20 -1.67
CA ILE A 65 3.75 2.57 -1.61
C ILE A 65 3.93 3.92 -2.31
N VAL A 66 4.67 4.82 -1.67
CA VAL A 66 5.06 6.09 -2.27
C VAL A 66 6.38 5.92 -3.01
N LEU A 67 6.37 6.32 -4.29
CA LEU A 67 7.53 6.25 -5.18
C LEU A 67 7.85 7.65 -5.70
N GLN A 68 9.15 7.93 -5.83
CA GLN A 68 9.64 9.10 -6.54
C GLN A 68 10.13 8.70 -7.92
N TYR A 69 9.61 9.38 -8.93
CA TYR A 69 10.01 9.25 -10.32
C TYR A 69 10.73 10.53 -10.78
N ARG A 70 11.61 10.39 -11.76
CA ARG A 70 12.18 11.54 -12.48
C ARG A 70 11.72 11.48 -13.93
N PHE A 71 11.03 12.52 -14.39
CA PHE A 71 10.59 12.65 -15.77
C PHE A 71 10.98 14.01 -16.31
N ARG A 72 11.78 14.03 -17.40
CA ARG A 72 12.24 15.27 -18.07
C ARG A 72 12.76 16.32 -17.08
N ASN A 73 13.71 15.92 -16.23
CA ASN A 73 14.32 16.74 -15.15
C ASN A 73 13.40 17.20 -14.00
N ARG A 74 12.13 16.77 -13.96
CA ARG A 74 11.24 17.05 -12.83
C ARG A 74 11.10 15.82 -11.93
N ALA A 75 11.13 16.04 -10.61
CA ALA A 75 10.79 15.02 -9.63
C ALA A 75 9.26 14.91 -9.50
N LEU A 76 8.75 13.69 -9.50
CA LEU A 76 7.33 13.38 -9.36
C LEU A 76 7.16 12.39 -8.22
N THR A 77 6.30 12.73 -7.25
CA THR A 77 5.91 11.79 -6.19
C THR A 77 4.58 11.15 -6.57
N ALA A 78 4.52 9.83 -6.52
CA ALA A 78 3.32 9.06 -6.83
C ALA A 78 3.08 7.99 -5.76
N ALA A 79 1.85 7.93 -5.27
CA ALA A 79 1.36 6.82 -4.46
C ALA A 79 0.85 5.72 -5.40
N THR A 80 1.34 4.50 -5.25
CA THR A 80 0.95 3.33 -6.05
C THR A 80 0.44 2.21 -5.15
N SER A 81 -0.59 1.52 -5.60
CA SER A 81 -1.06 0.33 -4.88
C SER A 81 -0.06 -0.81 -4.98
N HIS A 82 0.15 -1.50 -3.87
CA HIS A 82 1.02 -2.67 -3.77
C HIS A 82 0.37 -3.76 -2.92
N GLY A 83 0.33 -5.00 -3.44
CA GLY A 83 -0.10 -6.17 -2.66
C GLY A 83 -1.57 -6.15 -2.27
N LEU A 84 -2.46 -6.30 -3.26
CA LEU A 84 -3.88 -6.54 -3.01
C LEU A 84 -4.10 -8.03 -2.67
N VAL A 85 -4.66 -8.30 -1.49
CA VAL A 85 -5.11 -9.64 -1.10
C VAL A 85 -6.47 -9.54 -0.41
N GLY A 86 -7.37 -10.47 -0.69
CA GLY A 86 -8.68 -10.53 -0.05
C GLY A 86 -9.20 -11.96 -0.06
N LEU A 87 -9.90 -12.34 1.01
CA LEU A 87 -10.72 -13.55 0.97
C LEU A 87 -11.97 -13.28 0.13
N SER A 88 -12.19 -14.10 -0.89
CA SER A 88 -13.46 -14.14 -1.61
C SER A 88 -14.51 -14.86 -0.76
N PHE A 89 -15.61 -14.16 -0.44
CA PHE A 89 -16.70 -14.66 0.41
C PHE A 89 -17.82 -15.38 -0.37
N TRP A 90 -17.69 -15.52 -1.70
CA TRP A 90 -18.68 -16.20 -2.54
C TRP A 90 -18.10 -17.53 -3.04
N GLY A 91 -18.87 -18.62 -2.90
CA GLY A 91 -18.51 -20.02 -3.11
C GLY A 91 -18.08 -20.45 -4.53
N HIS A 92 -17.28 -19.64 -5.22
CA HIS A 92 -16.49 -20.04 -6.38
C HIS A 92 -15.01 -19.78 -6.11
N GLU A 93 -14.15 -20.64 -6.66
CA GLU A 93 -12.70 -20.65 -6.47
C GLU A 93 -12.07 -19.24 -6.31
N PRO A 94 -11.09 -19.08 -5.40
CA PRO A 94 -10.45 -17.81 -5.18
C PRO A 94 -9.68 -17.36 -6.43
N ARG A 95 -10.26 -16.41 -7.19
CA ARG A 95 -9.55 -15.65 -8.22
C ARG A 95 -8.95 -14.40 -7.58
N PHE A 96 -7.64 -14.44 -7.36
CA PHE A 96 -6.87 -13.27 -6.95
C PHE A 96 -6.52 -12.44 -8.19
N SER A 97 -7.01 -11.20 -8.26
CA SER A 97 -6.68 -10.25 -9.33
C SER A 97 -5.75 -9.16 -8.81
N LEU A 98 -4.55 -9.06 -9.38
CA LEU A 98 -3.61 -7.96 -9.14
C LEU A 98 -4.14 -6.71 -9.86
N LEU A 99 -4.67 -5.73 -9.14
CA LEU A 99 -5.04 -4.42 -9.67
C LEU A 99 -3.98 -3.40 -9.22
N SER A 100 -3.14 -2.93 -10.15
CA SER A 100 -2.34 -1.71 -9.92
C SER A 100 -3.27 -0.50 -10.04
N ALA A 101 -3.41 0.26 -8.95
CA ALA A 101 -4.20 1.49 -8.97
C ALA A 101 -3.39 2.70 -9.47
N LYS A 102 -4.16 3.71 -9.86
CA LYS A 102 -3.83 4.88 -10.67
C LYS A 102 -3.01 5.92 -9.89
N VAL A 103 -2.05 6.55 -10.57
CA VAL A 103 -1.20 7.65 -10.07
C VAL A 103 -2.06 8.83 -9.61
N GLY A 104 -2.07 9.11 -8.30
CA GLY A 104 -2.49 10.41 -7.76
C GLY A 104 -1.36 11.42 -7.97
N ARG A 105 -1.58 12.44 -8.80
CA ARG A 105 -0.63 13.56 -8.95
C ARG A 105 -0.91 14.58 -7.86
N SER A 106 0.08 14.86 -7.03
CA SER A 106 0.12 16.11 -6.25
C SER A 106 1.20 16.99 -6.88
N PHE A 107 0.79 18.12 -7.44
CA PHE A 107 1.71 19.17 -7.90
C PHE A 107 1.96 20.10 -6.70
N PRO A 108 3.22 20.44 -6.36
CA PRO A 108 3.47 21.63 -5.56
C PRO A 108 3.11 22.85 -6.40
N ASP A 109 2.36 23.79 -5.82
CA ASP A 109 2.01 25.06 -6.46
C ASP A 109 3.28 25.83 -6.86
N ASP A 110 3.33 26.19 -8.14
CA ASP A 110 4.40 26.97 -8.76
C ASP A 110 4.15 28.45 -8.44
N ASN A 111 4.56 28.91 -7.26
CA ASN A 111 4.71 30.35 -7.01
C ASN A 111 5.98 30.81 -7.74
N SER A 112 5.78 31.33 -8.93
CA SER A 112 6.77 32.05 -9.72
C SER A 112 6.82 33.50 -9.26
N ASP A 113 7.97 33.91 -8.70
CA ASP A 113 8.48 35.28 -8.70
C ASP A 113 9.56 35.40 -9.79
#